data_AF-A6G9K3-F1
#
_entry.id   AF-A6G9K3-F1
#
_cell.length_a   1.000
_cell.length_b   1.000
_cell.length_c   1.000
_cell.angle_alpha   90.00
_cell.angle_beta   90.00
_cell.angle_gamma   90.00
#
_symmetry.space_group_name_H-M   'P 1'
#
loop_
_entity.id
_entity.type
_entity.pdbx_description
1 polymer ?
#
loop_
_entity_poly.entity_id
_entity_poly.type
_entity_poly.pdbx_seq_one_letter_code
_entity_poly.pdbx_strand_id
1 'polypeptide(L)' 'MASLPLEICVDDLGDAWAAVEAGADRIELCAALALGGLTPSPGAMLEAAALPVPVHAMVRPR' A
#
# COMPACT_ATOMS: atom_id res chain seq x y z
N MET A 1 -9.14 -0.55 25.21
CA MET A 1 -9.89 -0.66 23.94
C MET A 1 -9.01 -1.46 22.99
N ALA A 2 -9.52 -2.52 22.38
CA ALA A 2 -8.75 -3.23 21.35
C ALA A 2 -8.75 -2.36 20.08
N SER A 3 -7.57 -1.99 19.58
CA SER A 3 -7.45 -1.40 18.25
C SER A 3 -7.64 -2.50 17.20
N LEU A 4 -8.46 -2.22 16.20
CA LEU A 4 -8.59 -3.08 15.04
C LEU A 4 -7.49 -2.70 14.04
N PRO A 5 -6.73 -3.67 13.49
CA PRO A 5 -5.68 -3.35 12.53
C PRO A 5 -6.30 -2.74 11.27
N LEU A 6 -5.77 -1.59 10.85
CA LEU A 6 -6.21 -0.83 9.68
C LEU A 6 -5.21 -1.00 8.54
N GLU A 7 -5.70 -1.46 7.38
CA GLU A 7 -4.94 -1.48 6.13
C GLU A 7 -5.48 -0.42 5.18
N ILE A 8 -4.59 0.30 4.52
CA ILE A 8 -4.92 1.30 3.50
C ILE A 8 -4.36 0.86 2.15
N CYS A 9 -5.21 0.87 1.14
CA CYS A 9 -4.86 0.60 -0.25
C CYS A 9 -4.44 1.89 -0.96
N VAL A 10 -3.29 1.86 -1.64
CA VAL A 10 -2.69 3.03 -2.31
C VAL A 10 -2.07 2.61 -3.64
N ASP A 11 -2.01 3.53 -4.61
CA ASP A 11 -1.21 3.37 -5.84
C ASP A 11 -0.11 4.42 -6.03
N ASP A 12 0.09 5.28 -5.03
CA ASP A 12 1.18 6.25 -4.96
C ASP A 12 1.98 6.10 -3.65
N LEU A 13 3.29 6.34 -3.72
CA LEU A 13 4.17 6.21 -2.56
C LEU A 13 3.97 7.34 -1.55
N GLY A 14 3.64 8.55 -2.00
CA GLY A 14 3.33 9.68 -1.12
C GLY A 14 2.10 9.39 -0.26
N ASP A 15 1.06 8.82 -0.87
CA ASP A 15 -0.14 8.36 -0.16
C ASP A 15 0.18 7.21 0.82
N ALA A 16 1.10 6.31 0.46
CA ALA A 16 1.57 5.26 1.36
C ALA A 16 2.22 5.83 2.64
N TRP A 17 3.11 6.83 2.49
CA TRP A 17 3.72 7.52 3.63
C TRP A 17 2.69 8.28 4.46
N ALA A 18 1.78 9.01 3.81
CA ALA A 18 0.72 9.74 4.50
C ALA A 18 -0.19 8.79 5.30
N ALA A 19 -0.53 7.62 4.75
CA ALA A 19 -1.30 6.61 5.46
C ALA A 19 -0.57 6.05 6.69
N VAL A 20 0.74 5.81 6.58
CA VAL A 20 1.58 5.40 7.71
C VAL A 20 1.63 6.49 8.78
N GLU A 21 1.84 7.75 8.41
CA GLU A 21 1.84 8.89 9.34
C GLU A 21 0.49 9.08 10.03
N ALA A 22 -0.61 8.76 9.35
CA ALA A 22 -1.97 8.77 9.89
C ALA A 22 -2.30 7.56 10.78
N GLY A 23 -1.39 6.58 10.89
CA GLY A 23 -1.52 5.42 11.78
C GLY A 23 -2.06 4.16 11.13
N ALA A 24 -1.90 3.97 9.82
CA ALA A 24 -2.15 2.68 9.18
C ALA A 24 -1.20 1.60 9.71
N ASP A 25 -1.73 0.42 10.03
CA ASP A 25 -0.94 -0.72 10.48
C ASP A 25 -0.31 -1.51 9.32
N ARG A 26 -0.83 -1.32 8.10
CA ARG A 26 -0.41 -2.02 6.88
C ARG A 26 -0.77 -1.23 5.62
N ILE A 27 0.02 -1.41 4.56
CA ILE A 27 -0.26 -0.88 3.23
C ILE A 27 -0.53 -2.03 2.25
N GLU A 28 -1.62 -1.91 1.48
CA GLU A 28 -1.80 -2.67 0.23
C GLU A 28 -1.32 -1.80 -0.94
N LEU A 29 -0.20 -2.17 -1.55
CA LEU A 29 0.35 -1.47 -2.70
C LEU A 29 -0.26 -2.02 -3.99
N CYS A 30 -0.93 -1.13 -4.73
CA CYS A 30 -1.56 -1.42 -6.01
C CYS A 30 -0.98 -0.55 -7.13
N ALA A 31 -1.39 -0.84 -8.36
CA ALA A 31 -1.41 0.11 -9.46
C ALA A 31 -2.84 0.26 -10.00
N ALA A 32 -3.13 1.37 -10.68
CA ALA A 32 -4.39 1.59 -11.39
C ALA A 32 -5.64 1.30 -10.53
N LEU A 33 -5.77 1.98 -9.38
CA LEU A 33 -6.90 1.78 -8.46
C LEU A 33 -8.27 2.01 -9.12
N ALA A 34 -8.34 2.88 -10.13
CA ALA A 34 -9.55 3.10 -10.93
C ALA A 34 -10.09 1.81 -11.61
N LEU A 35 -9.26 0.77 -11.76
CA LEU A 35 -9.63 -0.56 -12.28
C LEU A 35 -9.82 -1.61 -11.17
N GLY A 36 -9.84 -1.18 -9.91
CA GLY A 36 -9.92 -2.04 -8.73
C GLY A 36 -8.57 -2.59 -8.25
N GLY A 37 -7.46 -1.98 -8.64
CA GLY A 37 -6.11 -2.38 -8.23
C GLY A 37 -5.52 -3.50 -9.07
N LEU A 38 -4.30 -3.30 -9.54
CA LEU A 38 -3.47 -4.21 -10.34
C LEU A 38 -2.10 -4.38 -9.70
N THR A 39 -1.32 -5.34 -10.22
CA THR A 39 0.07 -5.55 -9.78
C THR A 39 0.89 -4.27 -9.94
N PRO A 40 1.52 -3.75 -8.87
CA PRO A 40 2.37 -2.57 -8.96
C PRO A 40 3.64 -2.82 -9.77
N SER A 41 4.32 -1.75 -10.18
CA SER A 41 5.62 -1.90 -10.86
C SER A 41 6.70 -2.38 -9.87
N PRO A 42 7.74 -3.09 -10.34
CA PRO A 42 8.86 -3.48 -9.48
C PRO A 42 9.55 -2.28 -8.80
N GLY A 43 9.61 -1.12 -9.47
CA GLY A 43 10.15 0.11 -8.89
C GLY A 43 9.32 0.60 -7.70
N ALA A 44 7.99 0.65 -7.85
CA ALA A 44 7.09 1.01 -6.75
C ALA A 44 7.23 0.04 -5.56
N MET A 45 7.36 -1.27 -5.83
CA MET A 45 7.60 -2.27 -4.76
C MET A 45 8.94 -2.06 -4.05
N LEU A 46 10.00 -1.74 -4.79
CA LEU A 46 11.33 -1.47 -4.20
C LEU A 46 11.31 -0.22 -3.32
N GLU A 47 10.63 0.84 -3.75
CA GLU A 47 10.52 2.07 -2.96
C GLU A 47 9.63 1.88 -1.73
N ALA A 48 8.49 1.18 -1.88
CA ALA A 48 7.59 0.89 -0.77
C ALA A 48 8.21 -0.03 0.29
N ALA A 49 9.22 -0.84 -0.05
CA ALA A 49 9.93 -1.68 0.92
C ALA A 49 10.64 -0.87 2.02
N ALA A 50 10.81 0.45 1.85
CA ALA A 50 11.35 1.34 2.87
C ALA A 50 10.32 1.80 3.92
N LEU A 51 9.03 1.52 3.74
CA LEU A 51 7.98 1.89 4.68
C LEU A 51 8.16 1.12 6.01
N PRO A 52 7.89 1.75 7.16
CA PRO A 52 8.11 1.15 8.48
C PRO A 52 7.01 0.16 8.90
N VAL A 53 6.02 -0.10 8.03
CA VAL A 53 4.92 -1.04 8.25
C VAL A 53 4.94 -2.13 7.18
N PRO A 54 4.31 -3.29 7.39
CA PRO A 54 4.19 -4.31 6.35
C PRO A 54 3.53 -3.74 5.09
N VAL A 55 4.08 -4.10 3.93
CA VAL A 55 3.53 -3.74 2.62
C VAL A 55 3.21 -5.02 1.87
N HIS A 56 1.97 -5.16 1.43
CA HIS A 56 1.51 -6.25 0.58
C HIS A 56 1.27 -5.74 -0.83
N ALA A 57 1.96 -6.32 -1.81
CA ALA A 57 1.72 -5.98 -3.20
C ALA A 57 0.53 -6.77 -3.75
N MET A 58 -0.37 -6.08 -4.44
CA MET A 58 -1.42 -6.71 -5.25
C MET A 58 -0.79 -7.64 -6.29
N VAL A 59 -1.41 -8.80 -6.53
CA VAL A 59 -1.03 -9.73 -7.60
C VAL A 59 -2.25 -9.93 -8.48
N ARG A 60 -2.46 -9.00 -9.41
CA ARG A 60 -3.57 -9.01 -10.36
C ARG A 60 -3.12 -8.43 -11.70
N PRO A 61 -2.98 -9.25 -12.76
CA PRO A 61 -2.43 -8.80 -14.03
C PRO A 61 -3.40 -7.96 -14.88
N ARG A 62 -4.70 -7.97 -14.56
CA ARG A 62 -5.79 -7.25 -15.26
C ARG A 62 -7.05 -7.17 -14.44
#